data_AF-A0A947P9S5-F1
#
_entry.id   AF-A0A947P9S5-F1
#
_cell.length_a   1.000
_cell.length_b   1.000
_cell.length_c   1.000
_cell.angle_alpha   90.00
_cell.angle_beta   90.00
_cell.angle_gamma   90.00
#
_symmetry.space_group_name_H-M   'P 1'
#
loop_
_entity.id
_entity.type
_entity.pdbx_description
1 polymer ?
#
loop_
_entity_poly.entity_id
_entity_poly.type
_entity_poly.pdbx_seq_one_letter_code
_entity_poly.pdbx_strand_id
1 'polypeptide(L)'
;MNYTINTRRFNNMEGRFAVAETSLRATTLAQSYIELVRCNRFDENYSPPWSISLGPEEAGESDYDDIDDYAGYSNFSIEKFPGYSVSLRVFYVNPTISWEDSVGSQTNFKRIIATVSHSELESLSISTLMSSRYDVQ
;
A
#
# COMPACT_ATOMS: atom_id res chain seq x y z
N MET A 1 24.49 -37.68 31.07
CA MET A 1 24.75 -36.93 29.81
C MET A 1 23.96 -35.64 29.90
N ASN A 2 24.60 -34.53 30.27
CA ASN A 2 23.93 -33.22 30.31
C ASN A 2 24.18 -32.53 28.97
N TYR A 3 23.11 -32.31 28.20
CA TYR A 3 23.17 -31.51 26.99
C TYR A 3 23.19 -30.03 27.40
N THR A 4 24.35 -29.38 27.28
CA THR A 4 24.44 -27.93 27.40
C THR A 4 23.87 -27.31 26.12
N ILE A 5 22.66 -26.76 26.22
CA ILE A 5 22.01 -26.05 25.12
C ILE A 5 22.79 -24.75 24.87
N ASN A 6 23.29 -24.57 23.64
CA ASN A 6 24.05 -23.40 23.23
C ASN A 6 23.15 -22.15 23.10
N THR A 7 22.86 -21.49 24.22
CA THR A 7 21.96 -20.33 24.37
C THR A 7 22.21 -19.19 23.38
N ARG A 8 23.46 -18.96 22.94
CA ARG A 8 23.77 -17.93 21.91
C ARG A 8 23.12 -18.20 20.55
N ARG A 9 22.95 -19.47 20.16
CA ARG A 9 22.29 -19.83 18.89
C ARG A 9 20.78 -19.67 18.99
N PHE A 10 20.19 -19.94 20.15
CA PHE A 10 18.75 -19.77 20.39
C PHE A 10 18.34 -18.30 20.36
N ASN A 11 19.07 -17.41 21.03
CA ASN A 11 18.78 -15.97 21.00
C ASN A 11 18.86 -15.36 19.58
N ASN A 12 19.80 -15.83 18.76
CA ASN A 12 19.92 -15.40 17.37
C ASN A 12 18.79 -15.94 16.47
N MET A 13 18.25 -17.12 16.78
CA MET A 13 17.10 -17.65 16.06
C MET A 13 15.83 -16.91 16.45
N GLU A 14 15.59 -16.69 17.74
CA GLU A 14 14.43 -15.95 18.25
C GLU A 14 14.35 -14.54 17.66
N GLY A 15 15.46 -13.79 17.63
CA GLY A 15 15.49 -12.47 17.00
C GLY A 15 15.20 -12.52 15.49
N ARG A 16 15.69 -13.53 14.77
CA ARG A 16 15.41 -13.71 13.34
C ARG A 16 13.96 -14.11 13.09
N PHE A 17 13.38 -14.93 13.96
CA PHE A 17 11.97 -15.30 13.87
C PHE A 17 11.05 -14.11 14.13
N ALA A 18 11.36 -13.29 15.14
CA ALA A 18 10.61 -12.07 15.41
C ALA A 18 10.62 -11.13 14.20
N VAL A 19 11.79 -10.84 13.62
CA VAL A 19 11.89 -9.99 12.42
C VAL A 19 11.13 -10.59 11.23
N ALA A 20 11.22 -11.90 11.02
CA ALA A 20 10.52 -12.59 9.94
C ALA A 20 9.00 -12.54 10.11
N GLU A 21 8.50 -12.74 11.34
CA GLU A 21 7.07 -12.65 11.66
C GLU A 21 6.56 -11.22 11.48
N THR A 22 7.26 -10.23 12.00
CA THR A 22 6.89 -8.82 11.85
C THR A 22 6.86 -8.42 10.37
N SER A 23 7.82 -8.91 9.58
CA SER A 23 7.90 -8.65 8.13
C SER A 23 6.76 -9.32 7.37
N LEU A 24 6.40 -10.55 7.74
CA LEU A 24 5.27 -11.26 7.15
C LEU A 24 3.97 -10.50 7.43
N ARG A 25 3.74 -10.10 8.68
CA ARG A 25 2.57 -9.29 9.07
C ARG A 25 2.51 -7.99 8.29
N ALA A 26 3.63 -7.26 8.19
CA ALA A 26 3.71 -6.02 7.39
C ALA A 26 3.35 -6.27 5.91
N THR A 27 3.85 -7.36 5.33
CA THR A 27 3.56 -7.73 3.93
C THR A 27 2.09 -8.06 3.74
N THR A 28 1.51 -8.88 4.61
CA THR A 28 0.08 -9.24 4.54
C THR A 28 -0.82 -8.02 4.71
N LEU A 29 -0.42 -7.08 5.57
CA LEU A 29 -1.15 -5.85 5.80
C LEU A 29 -1.09 -4.93 4.57
N ALA A 30 0.11 -4.71 4.02
CA ALA A 30 0.30 -3.94 2.79
C ALA A 30 -0.54 -4.53 1.65
N GLN A 31 -0.52 -5.86 1.46
CA GLN A 31 -1.33 -6.53 0.45
C GLN A 31 -2.83 -6.35 0.69
N SER A 32 -3.29 -6.47 1.94
CA SER A 32 -4.70 -6.27 2.29
C SER A 32 -5.18 -4.88 1.90
N TYR A 33 -4.38 -3.84 2.13
CA TYR A 33 -4.73 -2.48 1.72
C TYR A 33 -4.69 -2.30 0.21
N ILE A 34 -3.72 -2.90 -0.48
CA ILE A 34 -3.70 -2.91 -1.94
C ILE A 34 -4.99 -3.55 -2.50
N GLU A 35 -5.42 -4.69 -1.98
CA GLU A 35 -6.66 -5.33 -2.45
C GLU A 35 -7.90 -4.48 -2.14
N LEU A 36 -7.95 -3.84 -0.97
CA LEU A 36 -9.03 -2.92 -0.62
C LEU A 36 -9.18 -1.80 -1.66
N VAL A 37 -8.07 -1.13 -2.02
CA VAL A 37 -8.08 -0.06 -3.04
C VAL A 37 -8.44 -0.62 -4.42
N ARG A 38 -7.93 -1.80 -4.79
CA ARG A 38 -8.15 -2.40 -6.12
C ARG A 38 -9.58 -2.86 -6.37
N CYS A 39 -10.36 -3.08 -5.32
CA CYS A 39 -11.77 -3.44 -5.45
C CYS A 39 -12.67 -2.25 -5.79
N ASN A 40 -12.14 -1.03 -5.73
CA ASN A 40 -12.88 0.19 -6.00
C ASN A 40 -12.81 0.60 -7.47
N ARG A 41 -13.65 1.56 -7.85
CA ARG A 41 -13.67 2.12 -9.20
C ARG A 41 -12.38 2.90 -9.49
N PHE A 42 -12.09 3.13 -10.76
CA PHE A 42 -10.90 3.88 -11.13
C PHE A 42 -10.97 5.35 -10.72
N ASP A 43 -12.16 5.94 -10.78
CA ASP A 43 -12.46 7.37 -10.66
C ASP A 43 -13.99 7.54 -10.56
N GLU A 44 -14.44 8.73 -10.16
CA GLU A 44 -15.84 9.13 -10.05
C GLU A 44 -16.48 9.17 -11.45
N ASN A 45 -15.68 9.56 -12.45
CA ASN A 45 -16.10 9.57 -13.84
C ASN A 45 -16.20 8.15 -14.40
N TYR A 46 -17.30 7.85 -15.09
CA TYR A 46 -17.48 6.57 -15.77
C TYR A 46 -16.68 6.45 -17.07
N SER A 47 -16.13 7.54 -17.57
CA SER A 47 -15.34 7.60 -18.81
C SER A 47 -14.40 8.80 -18.79
N PRO A 48 -13.30 8.79 -19.57
CA PRO A 48 -12.43 9.95 -19.69
C PRO A 48 -13.19 11.23 -20.11
N PRO A 49 -12.77 12.41 -19.64
CA PRO A 49 -11.62 12.66 -18.78
C PRO A 49 -11.91 12.33 -17.29
N TRP A 50 -11.00 11.55 -16.69
CA TRP A 50 -10.80 11.37 -15.24
C TRP A 50 -10.55 12.68 -14.47
N SER A 51 -10.61 12.61 -13.15
CA SER A 51 -10.39 13.72 -12.24
C SER A 51 -8.94 14.22 -12.25
N ILE A 52 -8.75 15.54 -12.14
CA ILE A 52 -7.40 16.15 -12.12
C ILE A 52 -6.85 16.18 -10.68
N SER A 53 -7.72 16.47 -9.72
CA SER A 53 -7.41 16.37 -8.31
C SER A 53 -7.49 14.91 -7.89
N LEU A 54 -6.57 14.46 -7.06
CA LEU A 54 -6.62 13.14 -6.45
C LEU A 54 -6.84 13.32 -4.94
N GLY A 55 -7.56 12.38 -4.35
CA GLY A 55 -7.88 12.37 -2.93
C GLY A 55 -9.35 12.65 -2.69
N PRO A 56 -9.80 12.52 -1.42
CA PRO A 56 -11.20 12.52 -1.08
C PRO A 56 -11.88 13.85 -1.42
N GLU A 57 -12.98 13.76 -2.16
CA GLU A 57 -13.73 14.93 -2.65
C GLU A 57 -14.87 15.36 -1.70
N GLU A 58 -15.31 14.45 -0.82
CA GLU A 58 -16.39 14.62 0.16
C GLU A 58 -15.85 14.57 1.61
N ALA A 59 -16.72 14.67 2.62
CA ALA A 59 -16.35 14.51 4.04
C ALA A 59 -17.18 13.40 4.72
N GLY A 60 -16.58 12.25 5.04
CA GLY A 60 -17.24 11.01 5.50
C GLY A 60 -16.54 9.67 5.17
N GLU A 61 -17.19 8.54 5.52
CA GLU A 61 -16.74 7.19 5.11
C GLU A 61 -17.02 6.88 3.64
N SER A 62 -17.86 7.69 2.98
CA SER A 62 -18.08 7.67 1.53
C SER A 62 -16.89 8.20 0.73
N ASP A 63 -15.90 8.79 1.39
CA ASP A 63 -14.77 9.50 0.79
C ASP A 63 -13.68 8.58 0.21
N TYR A 64 -13.92 7.28 0.13
CA TYR A 64 -12.93 6.29 -0.29
C TYR A 64 -13.57 5.20 -1.17
N ASP A 65 -14.39 5.63 -2.13
CA ASP A 65 -15.21 4.74 -2.96
C ASP A 65 -14.59 4.47 -4.35
N ASP A 66 -13.55 5.21 -4.72
CA ASP A 66 -12.70 4.96 -5.89
C ASP A 66 -11.20 4.92 -5.53
N ILE A 67 -10.33 4.73 -6.52
CA ILE A 67 -8.90 4.50 -6.32
C ILE A 67 -8.17 5.79 -5.91
N ASP A 68 -8.56 6.93 -6.47
CA ASP A 68 -7.89 8.21 -6.28
C ASP A 68 -8.13 8.84 -4.93
N ASP A 69 -9.28 8.59 -4.32
CA ASP A 69 -9.55 8.95 -2.94
C ASP A 69 -8.43 8.53 -1.97
N TYR A 70 -7.77 7.40 -2.24
CA TYR A 70 -6.68 6.90 -1.39
C TYR A 70 -5.36 7.67 -1.56
N ALA A 71 -5.32 8.73 -2.38
CA ALA A 71 -4.15 9.59 -2.52
C ALA A 71 -3.84 10.33 -1.21
N GLY A 72 -2.81 9.86 -0.50
CA GLY A 72 -2.39 10.44 0.78
C GLY A 72 -3.11 9.87 1.99
N TYR A 73 -3.90 8.80 1.82
CA TYR A 73 -4.52 8.10 2.95
C TYR A 73 -3.46 7.60 3.93
N SER A 74 -3.76 7.72 5.23
CA SER A 74 -2.90 7.17 6.28
C SER A 74 -3.72 6.66 7.46
N ASN A 75 -3.31 5.51 8.00
CA ASN A 75 -3.86 4.92 9.20
C ASN A 75 -2.73 4.55 10.16
N PHE A 76 -2.69 5.26 11.30
CA PHE A 76 -1.64 5.09 12.32
C PHE A 76 -2.02 4.13 13.45
N SER A 77 -3.25 3.61 13.46
CA SER A 77 -3.72 2.70 14.51
C SER A 77 -4.67 1.66 13.95
N ILE A 78 -4.14 0.47 13.74
CA ILE A 78 -4.89 -0.65 13.18
C ILE A 78 -5.21 -1.62 14.31
N GLU A 79 -6.49 -1.72 14.68
CA GLU A 79 -6.95 -2.46 15.87
C GLU A 79 -6.40 -3.89 15.95
N LYS A 80 -6.38 -4.60 14.82
CA LYS A 80 -5.88 -5.99 14.73
C LYS A 80 -4.35 -6.10 14.60
N PHE A 81 -3.67 -4.99 14.34
CA PHE A 81 -2.21 -4.90 14.12
C PHE A 81 -1.62 -3.71 14.91
N PRO A 82 -1.63 -3.76 16.25
CA PRO A 82 -1.09 -2.67 17.07
C PRO A 82 0.40 -2.45 16.76
N GLY A 83 0.81 -1.17 16.72
CA GLY A 83 2.18 -0.78 16.41
C GLY A 83 2.53 -0.70 14.92
N TYR A 84 1.60 -1.10 14.04
CA TYR A 84 1.74 -0.91 12.60
C TYR A 84 0.99 0.35 12.15
N SER A 85 1.58 1.07 11.21
CA SER A 85 0.94 2.14 10.47
C SER A 85 0.99 1.86 8.98
N VAL A 86 -0.03 2.29 8.25
CA VAL A 86 -0.12 2.20 6.79
C VAL A 86 -0.26 3.61 6.21
N SER A 87 0.44 3.88 5.12
CA SER A 87 0.22 5.05 4.27
C SER A 87 0.08 4.62 2.82
N LEU A 88 -0.87 5.22 2.12
CA LEU A 88 -1.11 4.99 0.70
C LEU A 88 -0.72 6.21 -0.12
N ARG A 89 -0.11 5.95 -1.27
CA ARG A 89 0.14 6.95 -2.29
C ARG A 89 -0.51 6.49 -3.57
N VAL A 90 -1.34 7.35 -4.15
CA VAL A 90 -1.97 7.13 -5.44
C VAL A 90 -1.61 8.30 -6.34
N PHE A 91 -1.21 8.00 -7.57
CA PHE A 91 -0.86 9.01 -8.56
C PHE A 91 -0.95 8.46 -9.98
N TYR A 92 -1.20 9.34 -10.93
CA TYR A 92 -1.13 9.00 -12.35
C TYR A 92 0.30 8.67 -12.81
N VAL A 93 0.42 7.66 -13.67
CA VAL A 93 1.67 7.27 -14.30
C VAL A 93 1.51 7.19 -15.81
N ASN A 94 2.58 7.45 -16.56
CA ASN A 94 2.61 7.16 -17.99
C ASN A 94 3.63 6.04 -18.23
N PRO A 95 3.19 4.80 -18.49
CA PRO A 95 4.08 3.66 -18.68
C PRO A 95 5.12 3.84 -19.80
N THR A 96 4.88 4.75 -20.75
CA THR A 96 5.82 5.04 -21.85
C THR A 96 6.92 6.03 -21.46
N ILE A 97 6.72 6.83 -20.40
CA ILE A 97 7.67 7.83 -19.92
C ILE A 97 8.36 7.36 -18.64
N SER A 98 7.56 6.99 -17.64
CA SER A 98 8.03 6.47 -16.36
C SER A 98 6.98 5.53 -15.80
N TRP A 99 7.40 4.28 -15.56
CA TRP A 99 6.54 3.28 -14.93
C TRP A 99 6.61 3.34 -13.40
N GLU A 100 7.64 3.96 -12.82
CA GLU A 100 7.90 3.95 -11.36
C GLU A 100 7.36 5.19 -10.63
N ASP A 101 7.25 6.34 -11.32
CA ASP A 101 7.00 7.63 -10.67
C ASP A 101 5.89 8.44 -11.35
N SER A 102 5.40 9.46 -10.63
CA SER A 102 4.35 10.34 -11.13
C SER A 102 4.85 11.14 -12.33
N VAL A 103 4.02 11.19 -13.37
CA VAL A 103 4.31 11.94 -14.60
C VAL A 103 3.57 13.29 -14.64
N GLY A 104 2.85 13.65 -13.57
CA GLY A 104 2.16 14.94 -13.41
C GLY A 104 0.98 15.20 -14.34
N SER A 105 0.72 14.33 -15.33
CA SER A 105 -0.43 14.40 -16.23
C SER A 105 -1.41 13.26 -15.95
N GLN A 106 -2.69 13.56 -16.09
CA GLN A 106 -3.75 12.57 -16.07
C GLN A 106 -3.56 11.53 -17.18
N THR A 107 -3.66 10.24 -16.82
CA THR A 107 -3.54 9.12 -17.74
C THR A 107 -4.59 8.06 -17.41
N ASN A 108 -4.65 7.01 -18.23
CA ASN A 108 -5.46 5.82 -17.95
C ASN A 108 -4.81 4.88 -16.93
N PHE A 109 -3.72 5.30 -16.26
CA PHE A 109 -2.99 4.46 -15.33
C PHE A 109 -2.77 5.17 -14.00
N LYS A 110 -3.23 4.57 -12.91
CA LYS A 110 -2.94 4.99 -11.54
C LYS A 110 -2.01 3.96 -10.90
N ARG A 111 -0.92 4.41 -10.27
CA ARG A 111 -0.06 3.57 -9.43
C ARG A 111 -0.48 3.74 -8.00
N ILE A 112 -0.60 2.62 -7.29
CA ILE A 112 -0.90 2.57 -5.86
C ILE A 112 0.34 2.03 -5.16
N ILE A 113 0.81 2.75 -4.14
CA ILE A 113 1.91 2.32 -3.28
C ILE A 113 1.38 2.26 -1.85
N ALA A 114 1.41 1.08 -1.25
CA ALA A 114 1.12 0.87 0.15
C ALA A 114 2.42 0.72 0.93
N THR A 115 2.67 1.64 1.86
CA THR A 115 3.82 1.61 2.75
C THR A 115 3.35 1.26 4.16
N VAL A 116 3.98 0.25 4.75
CA VAL A 116 3.74 -0.19 6.12
C VAL A 116 4.98 0.08 6.95
N SER A 117 4.79 0.71 8.11
CA SER A 117 5.86 1.01 9.05
C SER A 117 5.59 0.33 10.40
N HIS A 118 6.67 -0.13 11.03
CA HIS A 118 6.69 -0.70 12.37
C HIS A 118 8.02 -0.33 13.03
N SER A 119 8.05 -0.10 14.34
CA SER A 119 9.25 0.39 15.05
C SER A 119 10.48 -0.51 14.93
N GLU A 120 10.27 -1.81 14.71
CA GLU A 120 11.33 -2.83 14.61
C GLU A 120 11.72 -3.18 13.17
N LEU A 121 11.13 -2.53 12.17
CA LEU A 121 11.40 -2.80 10.76
C LEU A 121 11.69 -1.53 9.97
N GLU A 122 12.49 -1.68 8.91
CA GLU A 122 12.47 -0.71 7.83
C GLU A 122 11.09 -0.70 7.17
N SER A 123 10.66 0.46 6.68
CA SER A 123 9.33 0.57 6.06
C SER A 123 9.24 -0.31 4.83
N LEU A 124 8.22 -1.16 4.79
CA LEU A 124 7.96 -2.06 3.67
C LEU A 124 7.00 -1.38 2.71
N SER A 125 7.30 -1.38 1.41
CA SER A 125 6.38 -0.86 0.40
C SER A 125 6.03 -1.92 -0.63
N ILE A 126 4.74 -2.05 -0.94
CA ILE A 126 4.22 -2.82 -2.07
C ILE A 126 3.58 -1.84 -3.04
N SER A 127 3.79 -2.04 -4.34
CA SER A 127 3.15 -1.21 -5.36
C SER A 127 2.43 -2.05 -6.41
N THR A 128 1.36 -1.49 -6.96
CA THR A 128 0.61 -2.06 -8.09
C THR A 128 0.26 -0.98 -9.10
N LEU A 129 0.00 -1.40 -10.33
CA LEU A 129 -0.45 -0.55 -11.43
C LEU A 129 -1.88 -0.93 -11.78
N MET A 130 -2.77 0.06 -11.82
CA MET A 130 -4.16 -0.11 -12.24
C MET A 130 -4.40 0.66 -13.52
N SER A 131 -4.97 0.00 -14.53
CA SER A 131 -5.47 0.67 -15.72
C SER A 131 -6.96 0.94 -15.59
N SER A 132 -7.41 2.04 -16.19
CA SER A 132 -8.82 2.27 -16.42
C SER A 132 -9.35 1.24 -17.42
N ARG A 133 -10.62 0.84 -17.30
CA ARG A 133 -11.27 -0.06 -18.27
C ARG A 133 -11.29 0.52 -19.70
N TYR A 134 -11.15 1.85 -19.83
CA TYR A 134 -11.14 2.56 -21.10
C TYR A 134 -9.70 2.70 -21.61
N ASP A 135 -9.10 1.58 -21.99
CA ASP A 135 -7.90 1.58 -22.81
C ASP A 135 -8.30 1.91 -24.25
N VAL A 136 -8.18 3.18 -24.63
CA VAL A 136 -8.13 3.52 -26.05
C VAL A 136 -6.73 3.13 -26.54
N GLN A 137 -6.69 2.11 -27.40
CA GLN A 137 -5.51 1.57 -28.07
C GLN A 137 -4.69 2.64 -28.81
#